data_AF-A0A7S0XQ48-F1
#
_entry.id   AF-A0A7S0XQ48-F1
#
_cell.length_a   1.000
_cell.length_b   1.000
_cell.length_c   1.000
_cell.angle_alpha   90.00
_cell.angle_beta   90.00
_cell.angle_gamma   90.00
#
_symmetry.space_group_name_H-M   'P 1'
#
loop_
_entity.id
_entity.type
_entity.pdbx_description
1 polymer ?
#
loop_
_entity_poly.entity_id
_entity_poly.type
_entity_poly.pdbx_seq_one_letter_code
_entity_poly.pdbx_strand_id
1 'polypeptide(L)'
;LKIVAVWKYDKRSQPPTIGEETKDGDRINGSHRQVYYATRLYDDGIECIYDEAVDPLLPIIYQYLDDCLNALDIRWGITHSELIITADGPRLVEVNCRQHNMDFVPLTDNAVGYNLYEVLLAAYFGDDQDDEIDPNVNKDARVDWDLIPDYPSTLMTAAMVHLVNDKKGILKRLNEDALYEIQSMQSVMDLEVYPDFLEPGISMLEP
;
A
#
# COMPACT_ATOMS: atom_id res chain seq x y z
N LEU A 1 2.65 11.68 10.23
CA LEU A 1 2.29 10.24 10.21
C LEU A 1 2.69 9.69 8.84
N LYS A 2 3.34 8.53 8.78
CA LYS A 2 3.54 7.79 7.53
C LYS A 2 2.76 6.48 7.62
N ILE A 3 1.93 6.23 6.63
CA ILE A 3 1.23 4.96 6.48
C ILE A 3 2.08 4.13 5.55
N VAL A 4 2.40 2.92 5.95
CA VAL A 4 3.15 1.98 5.12
C VAL A 4 2.35 0.71 5.05
N ALA A 5 1.87 0.37 3.87
CA ALA A 5 1.41 -0.98 3.69
C ALA A 5 2.61 -1.82 3.30
N VAL A 6 2.75 -2.93 4.00
CA VAL A 6 3.79 -3.91 3.76
C VAL A 6 3.13 -5.21 3.49
N TRP A 7 3.65 -5.86 2.49
CA TRP A 7 3.24 -7.19 2.18
C TRP A 7 4.46 -8.09 2.28
N LYS A 8 4.27 -9.23 2.94
CA LYS A 8 5.31 -10.21 3.22
C LYS A 8 4.83 -11.56 2.75
N TYR A 9 5.56 -12.17 1.83
CA TYR A 9 5.28 -13.53 1.39
C TYR A 9 6.54 -14.15 0.80
N ASP A 10 6.90 -15.35 1.23
CA ASP A 10 7.89 -16.17 0.53
C ASP A 10 7.69 -17.65 0.87
N LYS A 11 7.18 -18.47 -0.08
CA LYS A 11 6.94 -19.93 0.10
C LYS A 11 8.18 -20.71 0.59
N ARG A 12 9.37 -20.12 0.51
CA ARG A 12 10.65 -20.70 0.92
C ARG A 12 10.85 -20.57 2.44
N SER A 13 11.77 -21.36 3.00
CA SER A 13 12.06 -21.38 4.43
C SER A 13 12.35 -19.97 4.98
N GLN A 14 11.68 -19.62 6.07
CA GLN A 14 11.83 -18.32 6.73
C GLN A 14 13.04 -18.31 7.68
N PRO A 15 13.74 -17.16 7.84
CA PRO A 15 14.68 -17.00 8.93
C PRO A 15 13.99 -17.30 10.25
N PRO A 16 14.72 -17.85 11.21
CA PRO A 16 14.10 -18.39 12.39
C PRO A 16 13.71 -17.24 13.34
N THR A 17 12.83 -17.55 14.28
CA THR A 17 12.12 -16.58 15.11
C THR A 17 13.11 -15.81 16.01
N ILE A 18 12.71 -14.64 16.56
CA ILE A 18 13.53 -13.96 17.58
C ILE A 18 13.80 -14.95 18.73
N GLY A 19 15.07 -15.38 18.87
CA GLY A 19 15.50 -16.42 19.81
C GLY A 19 16.09 -17.68 19.18
N GLU A 20 16.08 -17.81 17.84
CA GLU A 20 16.69 -18.91 17.11
C GLU A 20 17.89 -18.41 16.26
N GLU A 21 18.96 -19.21 16.15
CA GLU A 21 20.17 -18.84 15.42
C GLU A 21 19.91 -18.75 13.91
N THR A 22 20.17 -17.59 13.31
CA THR A 22 20.20 -17.41 11.84
C THR A 22 21.27 -18.32 11.23
N LYS A 23 20.88 -19.13 10.23
CA LYS A 23 21.81 -19.97 9.48
C LYS A 23 22.16 -19.30 8.16
N ASP A 24 23.36 -19.55 7.64
CA ASP A 24 23.91 -19.01 6.39
C ASP A 24 23.05 -19.24 5.12
N GLY A 25 21.92 -19.94 5.23
CA GLY A 25 20.93 -20.15 4.16
C GLY A 25 19.68 -19.26 4.23
N ASP A 26 19.53 -18.40 5.24
CA ASP A 26 18.37 -17.51 5.39
C ASP A 26 18.37 -16.34 4.40
N ARG A 27 19.48 -16.15 3.67
CA ARG A 27 19.62 -15.23 2.54
C ARG A 27 19.84 -16.06 1.27
N ILE A 28 18.78 -16.55 0.66
CA ILE A 28 18.87 -17.06 -0.71
C ILE A 28 18.79 -15.84 -1.63
N ASN A 29 19.91 -15.51 -2.27
CA ASN A 29 20.04 -14.50 -3.33
C ASN A 29 19.77 -13.01 -3.01
N GLY A 30 19.67 -12.60 -1.75
CA GLY A 30 19.78 -11.18 -1.38
C GLY A 30 18.61 -10.27 -1.79
N SER A 31 17.49 -10.81 -2.27
CA SER A 31 16.23 -10.08 -2.43
C SER A 31 15.43 -10.07 -1.12
N HIS A 32 14.90 -8.91 -0.77
CA HIS A 32 13.99 -8.73 0.35
C HIS A 32 12.58 -9.26 -0.01
N ARG A 33 12.00 -9.98 0.94
CA ARG A 33 10.79 -10.82 0.76
C ARG A 33 9.49 -10.03 0.89
N GLN A 34 9.58 -8.72 0.68
CA GLN A 34 8.56 -7.76 1.07
C GLN A 34 8.44 -6.66 0.04
N VAL A 35 7.20 -6.22 -0.19
CA VAL A 35 6.91 -5.10 -1.07
C VAL A 35 6.21 -4.04 -0.25
N TYR A 36 6.68 -2.81 -0.41
CA TYR A 36 6.23 -1.67 0.36
C TYR A 36 5.50 -0.70 -0.55
N TYR A 37 4.52 0.01 0.00
CA TYR A 37 4.21 1.35 -0.47
C TYR A 37 4.03 2.24 0.75
N ALA A 38 4.57 3.45 0.69
CA ALA A 38 4.50 4.42 1.77
C ALA A 38 3.72 5.64 1.30
N THR A 39 2.70 6.01 2.06
CA THR A 39 2.02 7.29 1.92
C THR A 39 2.35 8.20 3.09
N ARG A 40 2.41 9.50 2.83
CA ARG A 40 2.59 10.53 3.84
C ARG A 40 1.32 11.35 3.91
N LEU A 41 0.79 11.54 5.11
CA LEU A 41 -0.28 12.51 5.32
C LEU A 41 0.32 13.91 5.33
N TYR A 42 -0.24 14.79 4.51
CA TYR A 42 0.06 16.21 4.50
C TYR A 42 -1.10 16.97 5.15
N ASP A 43 -0.76 17.94 5.99
CA ASP A 43 -1.73 18.88 6.54
C ASP A 43 -1.87 20.07 5.59
N ASP A 44 -3.06 20.67 5.52
CA ASP A 44 -3.45 21.68 4.53
C ASP A 44 -2.63 22.99 4.59
N GLY A 45 -1.77 23.15 5.60
CA GLY A 45 -0.92 24.33 5.83
C GLY A 45 0.58 24.14 5.64
N ILE A 46 1.06 22.96 5.21
CA ILE A 46 2.50 22.73 5.01
C ILE A 46 2.83 22.85 3.51
N GLU A 47 3.60 23.87 3.14
CA GLU A 47 4.16 23.97 1.78
C GLU A 47 5.01 22.73 1.49
N CYS A 48 4.56 21.94 0.52
CA CYS A 48 5.31 20.79 0.01
C CYS A 48 6.58 21.29 -0.66
N ILE A 49 7.71 21.22 0.05
CA ILE A 49 9.01 21.26 -0.61
C ILE A 49 9.22 19.88 -1.24
N TYR A 50 8.90 19.81 -2.53
CA TYR A 50 9.23 18.66 -3.36
C TYR A 50 10.75 18.62 -3.54
N ASP A 51 11.40 17.72 -2.81
CA ASP A 51 12.73 17.28 -3.19
C ASP A 51 12.54 16.03 -4.06
N GLU A 52 13.05 16.06 -5.29
CA GLU A 52 13.06 14.91 -6.20
C GLU A 52 13.90 13.74 -5.65
N ALA A 53 14.66 13.98 -4.57
CA ALA A 53 15.40 12.95 -3.86
C ALA A 53 14.48 11.94 -3.15
N VAL A 54 14.79 10.66 -3.31
CA VAL A 54 14.23 9.56 -2.50
C VAL A 54 14.37 9.92 -1.03
N ASP A 55 13.24 9.96 -0.30
CA ASP A 55 13.23 10.31 1.12
C ASP A 55 14.19 9.37 1.89
N PRO A 56 15.29 9.91 2.46
CA PRO A 56 16.33 9.09 3.05
C PRO A 56 15.86 8.30 4.28
N LEU A 57 14.67 8.61 4.81
CA LEU A 57 14.06 7.85 5.90
C LEU A 57 13.37 6.57 5.42
N LEU A 58 13.04 6.41 4.13
CA LEU A 58 12.29 5.25 3.65
C LEU A 58 13.01 3.92 3.95
N PRO A 59 14.31 3.74 3.66
CA PRO A 59 14.99 2.50 4.01
C PRO A 59 14.97 2.19 5.52
N ILE A 60 15.07 3.23 6.36
CA ILE A 60 15.04 3.09 7.83
C ILE A 60 13.64 2.65 8.28
N ILE A 61 12.60 3.22 7.68
CA ILE A 61 11.19 2.89 7.97
C ILE A 61 10.88 1.46 7.57
N TYR A 62 11.31 1.06 6.36
CA TYR A 62 11.09 -0.29 5.86
C TYR A 62 11.77 -1.32 6.74
N GLN A 63 13.06 -1.12 7.07
CA GLN A 63 13.77 -2.03 7.97
C GLN A 63 13.12 -2.11 9.36
N TYR A 64 12.68 -0.99 9.93
CA TYR A 64 12.00 -0.99 11.22
C TYR A 64 10.68 -1.75 11.19
N LEU A 65 9.91 -1.60 10.11
CA LEU A 65 8.64 -2.29 9.94
C LEU A 65 8.86 -3.81 9.79
N ASP A 66 9.91 -4.23 9.08
CA ASP A 66 10.29 -5.63 8.99
C ASP A 66 10.55 -6.25 10.35
N ASP A 67 11.32 -5.55 11.18
CA ASP A 67 11.63 -5.98 12.54
C ASP A 67 10.35 -6.11 13.38
N CYS A 68 9.40 -5.17 13.21
CA CYS A 68 8.09 -5.24 13.86
C CYS A 68 7.28 -6.45 13.39
N LEU A 69 7.14 -6.67 12.09
CA LEU A 69 6.39 -7.80 11.54
C LEU A 69 7.02 -9.14 11.93
N ASN A 70 8.35 -9.22 11.97
CA ASN A 70 9.09 -10.37 12.46
C ASN A 70 8.83 -10.64 13.96
N ALA A 71 8.80 -9.59 14.78
CA ALA A 71 8.51 -9.68 16.20
C ALA A 71 7.05 -10.06 16.51
N LEU A 72 6.11 -9.63 15.66
CA LEU A 72 4.70 -10.00 15.73
C LEU A 72 4.39 -11.38 15.13
N ASP A 73 5.40 -12.06 14.58
CA ASP A 73 5.27 -13.33 13.86
C ASP A 73 4.30 -13.26 12.68
N ILE A 74 4.19 -12.09 12.05
CA ILE A 74 3.45 -11.91 10.81
C ILE A 74 4.37 -12.33 9.67
N ARG A 75 4.03 -13.47 9.05
CA ARG A 75 4.85 -14.12 8.02
C ARG A 75 4.27 -14.00 6.61
N TRP A 76 2.95 -13.89 6.51
CA TRP A 76 2.23 -14.05 5.24
C TRP A 76 1.12 -13.04 5.08
N GLY A 77 0.99 -12.52 3.86
CA GLY A 77 -0.17 -11.76 3.42
C GLY A 77 0.01 -10.25 3.55
N ILE A 78 -1.12 -9.56 3.39
CA ILE A 78 -1.21 -8.11 3.36
C ILE A 78 -1.21 -7.57 4.78
N THR A 79 -0.41 -6.51 5.01
CA THR A 79 -0.56 -5.67 6.19
C THR A 79 -0.75 -4.20 5.81
N HIS A 80 -1.66 -3.54 6.52
CA HIS A 80 -1.73 -2.09 6.63
C HIS A 80 -1.08 -1.71 7.96
N SER A 81 0.03 -0.98 7.91
CA SER A 81 0.78 -0.59 9.10
C SER A 81 0.93 0.92 9.19
N GLU A 82 0.76 1.46 10.40
CA GLU A 82 0.86 2.89 10.65
C GLU A 82 2.06 3.19 11.53
N LEU A 83 2.87 4.17 11.11
CA LEU A 83 4.11 4.54 11.79
C LEU A 83 4.20 6.06 11.98
N ILE A 84 4.64 6.45 13.17
CA ILE A 84 4.98 7.85 13.47
C ILE A 84 6.50 7.98 13.48
N ILE A 85 7.01 8.97 12.74
CA ILE A 85 8.43 9.34 12.80
C ILE A 85 8.61 10.34 13.94
N THR A 86 9.45 9.99 14.91
CA THR A 86 9.81 10.83 16.06
C THR A 86 11.27 11.28 15.97
N ALA A 87 11.70 12.16 16.87
CA ALA A 87 13.12 12.55 16.97
C ALA A 87 14.04 11.34 17.24
N ASP A 88 13.52 10.29 17.87
CA ASP A 88 14.23 9.05 18.21
C ASP A 88 13.97 7.93 17.19
N GLY A 89 13.52 8.27 15.98
CA GLY A 89 13.23 7.33 14.90
C GLY A 89 11.77 6.87 14.80
N PRO A 90 11.48 5.87 13.93
CA PRO A 90 10.13 5.37 13.70
C PRO A 90 9.54 4.68 14.94
N ARG A 91 8.23 4.77 15.09
CA ARG A 91 7.43 4.09 16.11
C ARG A 91 6.22 3.44 15.45
N LEU A 92 6.03 2.15 15.70
CA LEU A 92 4.84 1.43 15.27
C LEU A 92 3.62 1.92 16.06
N VAL A 93 2.56 2.28 15.34
CA VAL A 93 1.26 2.68 15.92
C VAL A 93 0.28 1.53 15.83
N GLU A 94 0.17 0.94 14.64
CA GLU A 94 -0.83 -0.09 14.35
C GLU A 94 -0.30 -1.06 13.28
N VAL A 95 -0.72 -2.32 13.38
CA VAL A 95 -0.60 -3.33 12.32
C VAL A 95 -1.94 -4.03 12.16
N ASN A 96 -2.45 -4.03 10.92
CA ASN A 96 -3.66 -4.71 10.53
C ASN A 96 -3.35 -5.72 9.42
N CYS A 97 -3.64 -7.01 9.63
CA CYS A 97 -3.45 -8.05 8.62
C CYS A 97 -4.56 -8.06 7.56
N ARG A 98 -4.73 -6.93 6.87
CA ARG A 98 -5.71 -6.68 5.81
C ARG A 98 -5.23 -5.53 4.93
N GLN A 99 -5.86 -5.40 3.77
CA GLN A 99 -5.74 -4.19 2.97
C GLN A 99 -6.35 -2.96 3.69
N HIS A 100 -5.86 -1.77 3.34
CA HIS A 100 -6.41 -0.50 3.83
C HIS A 100 -7.88 -0.38 3.40
N ASN A 101 -8.73 0.42 4.06
CA ASN A 101 -10.14 0.53 3.65
C ASN A 101 -10.37 1.22 2.28
N MET A 102 -9.30 1.67 1.63
CA MET A 102 -9.37 2.44 0.38
C MET A 102 -8.69 1.64 -0.71
N ASP A 103 -9.23 1.74 -1.92
CA ASP A 103 -8.59 1.20 -3.10
C ASP A 103 -7.36 2.01 -3.49
N PHE A 104 -6.18 1.43 -3.28
CA PHE A 104 -4.91 2.02 -3.67
C PHE A 104 -4.49 1.64 -5.09
N VAL A 105 -5.19 0.74 -5.77
CA VAL A 105 -4.79 0.23 -7.10
C VAL A 105 -4.57 1.35 -8.10
N PRO A 106 -5.51 2.31 -8.30
CA PRO A 106 -5.29 3.38 -9.27
C PRO A 106 -4.05 4.23 -8.93
N LEU A 107 -3.78 4.42 -7.64
CA LEU A 107 -2.62 5.17 -7.18
C LEU A 107 -1.33 4.40 -7.43
N THR A 108 -1.25 3.13 -7.03
CA THR A 108 -0.02 2.34 -7.10
C THR A 108 0.32 1.90 -8.52
N ASP A 109 -0.67 1.61 -9.36
CA ASP A 109 -0.45 1.29 -10.78
C ASP A 109 0.24 2.44 -11.51
N ASN A 110 -0.18 3.68 -11.23
CA ASN A 110 0.39 4.85 -11.88
C ASN A 110 1.68 5.33 -11.20
N ALA A 111 1.71 5.37 -9.87
CA ALA A 111 2.83 5.95 -9.11
C ALA A 111 4.02 4.99 -8.94
N VAL A 112 3.79 3.68 -8.99
CA VAL A 112 4.80 2.65 -8.71
C VAL A 112 4.96 1.68 -9.89
N GLY A 113 3.88 1.40 -10.62
CA GLY A 113 3.88 0.50 -11.78
C GLY A 113 3.43 -0.93 -11.47
N TYR A 114 3.07 -1.20 -10.22
CA TYR A 114 2.44 -2.44 -9.77
C TYR A 114 1.57 -2.15 -8.54
N ASN A 115 0.59 -3.00 -8.26
CA ASN A 115 -0.26 -2.88 -7.08
C ASN A 115 -0.17 -4.06 -6.12
N LEU A 116 -0.76 -3.86 -4.95
CA LEU A 116 -0.79 -4.84 -3.86
C LEU A 116 -1.40 -6.19 -4.27
N TYR A 117 -2.42 -6.20 -5.12
CA TYR A 117 -3.10 -7.42 -5.52
C TYR A 117 -2.26 -8.21 -6.54
N GLU A 118 -1.61 -7.52 -7.48
CA GLU A 118 -0.66 -8.16 -8.40
C GLU A 118 0.47 -8.83 -7.64
N VAL A 119 1.04 -8.13 -6.66
CA VAL A 119 2.10 -8.64 -5.79
C VAL A 119 1.59 -9.85 -4.97
N LEU A 120 0.39 -9.74 -4.37
CA LEU A 120 -0.24 -10.84 -3.63
C LEU A 120 -0.40 -12.09 -4.50
N LEU A 121 -0.91 -11.92 -5.73
CA LEU A 121 -1.12 -13.02 -6.67
C LEU A 121 0.20 -13.59 -7.17
N ALA A 122 1.18 -12.74 -7.50
CA ALA A 122 2.51 -13.14 -7.96
C ALA A 122 3.17 -14.09 -6.96
N ALA A 123 3.07 -13.78 -5.67
CA ALA A 123 3.55 -14.64 -4.60
C ALA A 123 2.70 -15.89 -4.39
N TYR A 124 1.38 -15.73 -4.28
CA TYR A 124 0.49 -16.84 -4.02
C TYR A 124 0.69 -17.95 -5.06
N PHE A 125 0.84 -17.55 -6.33
CA PHE A 125 1.17 -18.47 -7.40
C PHE A 125 2.66 -18.83 -7.41
N GLY A 126 3.59 -17.90 -7.18
CA GLY A 126 5.03 -18.15 -6.99
C GLY A 126 5.73 -18.88 -8.15
N ASP A 127 6.99 -19.29 -7.88
CA ASP A 127 7.90 -20.07 -8.73
C ASP A 127 7.46 -21.53 -8.93
N ASP A 128 6.17 -21.78 -9.14
CA ASP A 128 5.73 -23.06 -9.66
C ASP A 128 6.24 -23.16 -11.11
N GLN A 129 7.54 -23.48 -11.22
CA GLN A 129 8.09 -24.18 -12.38
C GLN A 129 7.28 -25.47 -12.50
N ASP A 130 6.98 -25.82 -13.74
CA ASP A 130 6.45 -27.11 -14.16
C ASP A 130 4.91 -27.18 -14.34
N ASP A 131 4.55 -26.93 -15.60
CA ASP A 131 3.65 -27.75 -16.44
C ASP A 131 2.13 -27.75 -16.25
N GLU A 132 1.58 -27.22 -15.15
CA GLU A 132 0.13 -27.01 -15.01
C GLU A 132 -0.25 -25.53 -15.01
N ILE A 133 0.11 -24.83 -16.09
CA ILE A 133 -0.45 -23.50 -16.31
C ILE A 133 -1.91 -23.69 -16.67
N ASP A 134 -2.81 -23.22 -15.80
CA ASP A 134 -4.23 -23.09 -16.14
C ASP A 134 -4.31 -22.34 -17.48
N PRO A 135 -4.81 -22.97 -18.56
CA PRO A 135 -4.86 -22.36 -19.88
C PRO A 135 -5.75 -21.12 -19.92
N ASN A 136 -6.53 -20.84 -18.86
CA ASN A 136 -7.31 -19.63 -18.71
C ASN A 136 -6.54 -18.45 -18.09
N VAL A 137 -5.31 -18.67 -17.60
CA VAL A 137 -4.48 -17.60 -17.03
C VAL A 137 -3.55 -17.05 -18.12
N ASN A 138 -3.76 -15.79 -18.48
CA ASN A 138 -2.89 -15.09 -19.42
C ASN A 138 -1.49 -14.94 -18.79
N LYS A 139 -0.48 -15.59 -19.38
CA LYS A 139 0.91 -15.51 -18.92
C LYS A 139 1.46 -14.08 -18.97
N ASP A 140 1.00 -13.27 -19.93
CA ASP A 140 1.44 -11.88 -20.08
C ASP A 140 0.84 -10.94 -19.03
N ALA A 141 -0.15 -11.40 -18.25
CA ALA A 141 -0.79 -10.64 -17.18
C ALA A 141 -0.20 -10.95 -15.79
N ARG A 142 0.78 -11.86 -15.68
CA ARG A 142 1.43 -12.19 -14.40
C ARG A 142 2.63 -11.28 -14.19
N VAL A 143 2.66 -10.63 -13.03
CA VAL A 143 3.90 -10.02 -12.53
C VAL A 143 4.84 -11.15 -12.11
N ASP A 144 6.06 -11.14 -12.64
CA ASP A 144 7.11 -12.07 -12.25
C ASP A 144 7.62 -11.68 -10.86
N TRP A 145 7.46 -12.60 -9.91
CA TRP A 145 7.82 -12.41 -8.52
C TRP A 145 9.28 -12.00 -8.34
N ASP A 146 10.19 -12.61 -9.10
CA ASP A 146 11.63 -12.37 -9.00
C ASP A 146 12.05 -11.04 -9.64
N LEU A 147 11.17 -10.37 -10.39
CA LEU A 147 11.40 -9.06 -10.99
C LEU A 147 10.86 -7.90 -10.14
N ILE A 148 10.09 -8.18 -9.07
CA ILE A 148 9.57 -7.13 -8.19
C ILE A 148 10.73 -6.61 -7.32
N PRO A 149 10.98 -5.29 -7.28
CA PRO A 149 12.04 -4.75 -6.47
C PRO A 149 11.68 -4.79 -4.97
N ASP A 150 12.69 -5.03 -4.15
CA ASP A 150 12.65 -4.99 -2.68
C ASP A 150 12.02 -3.71 -2.12
N TYR A 151 12.24 -2.59 -2.80
CA TYR A 151 11.66 -1.30 -2.46
C TYR A 151 11.01 -0.69 -3.69
N PRO A 152 9.83 -0.06 -3.54
CA PRO A 152 9.16 0.60 -4.66
C PRO A 152 10.01 1.76 -5.18
N SER A 153 10.10 1.86 -6.49
CA SER A 153 10.51 3.10 -7.17
C SER A 153 9.29 3.92 -7.52
N THR A 154 9.38 5.24 -7.36
CA THR A 154 8.30 6.15 -7.74
C THR A 154 8.44 6.53 -9.22
N LEU A 155 7.46 6.17 -10.04
CA LEU A 155 7.32 6.58 -11.44
C LEU A 155 6.75 8.00 -11.57
N MET A 156 5.84 8.35 -10.68
CA MET A 156 5.26 9.69 -10.58
C MET A 156 4.75 9.97 -9.18
N THR A 157 4.60 11.25 -8.85
CA THR A 157 3.91 11.62 -7.62
C THR A 157 2.41 11.48 -7.82
N ALA A 158 1.77 10.75 -6.92
CA ALA A 158 0.32 10.67 -6.82
C ALA A 158 -0.11 11.05 -5.41
N ALA A 159 -1.31 11.59 -5.30
CA ALA A 159 -1.93 11.93 -4.04
C ALA A 159 -3.35 11.39 -4.01
N MET A 160 -3.78 11.07 -2.80
CA MET A 160 -5.14 10.70 -2.49
C MET A 160 -5.76 11.84 -1.69
N VAL A 161 -6.96 12.24 -2.08
CA VAL A 161 -7.67 13.37 -1.46
C VAL A 161 -8.99 12.86 -0.91
N HIS A 162 -9.15 12.93 0.42
CA HIS A 162 -10.43 12.68 1.07
C HIS A 162 -11.22 13.98 1.14
N LEU A 163 -12.42 13.98 0.55
CA LEU A 163 -13.38 15.06 0.75
C LEU A 163 -14.17 14.79 2.03
N VAL A 164 -13.87 15.54 3.10
CA VAL A 164 -14.48 15.37 4.41
C VAL A 164 -15.61 16.38 4.61
N ASN A 165 -16.71 15.94 5.21
CA ASN A 165 -17.79 16.80 5.65
C ASN A 165 -17.86 16.78 7.18
N ASP A 166 -17.69 17.94 7.81
CA ASP A 166 -17.72 18.11 9.28
C ASP A 166 -19.13 18.34 9.84
N LYS A 167 -20.16 18.34 8.98
CA LYS A 167 -21.54 18.59 9.38
C LYS A 167 -22.29 17.30 9.67
N LYS A 168 -22.99 17.31 10.80
CA LYS A 168 -23.97 16.28 11.16
C LYS A 168 -25.29 16.52 10.45
N GLY A 169 -25.89 15.45 9.93
CA GLY A 169 -27.26 15.46 9.42
C GLY A 169 -27.45 14.61 8.18
N ILE A 170 -28.64 14.68 7.59
CA ILE A 170 -28.97 13.89 6.41
C ILE A 170 -28.35 14.55 5.16
N LEU A 171 -27.56 13.78 4.41
CA LEU A 171 -27.03 14.20 3.11
C LEU A 171 -28.19 14.36 2.12
N LYS A 172 -28.50 15.61 1.75
CA LYS A 172 -29.63 15.90 0.85
C LYS A 172 -29.30 15.65 -0.62
N ARG A 173 -28.07 15.93 -1.03
CA ARG A 173 -27.55 15.75 -2.39
C ARG A 173 -26.05 16.03 -2.41
N LEU A 174 -25.37 15.47 -3.40
CA LEU A 174 -24.04 15.92 -3.80
C LEU A 174 -24.14 17.09 -4.78
N ASN A 175 -23.05 17.83 -4.95
CA ASN A 175 -22.92 18.82 -6.01
C ASN A 175 -22.41 18.11 -7.28
N GLU A 176 -23.33 17.66 -8.12
CA GLU A 176 -23.01 16.91 -9.36
C GLU A 176 -22.10 17.70 -10.30
N ASP A 177 -22.33 19.00 -10.46
CA ASP A 177 -21.51 19.86 -11.32
C ASP A 177 -20.04 19.88 -10.85
N ALA A 178 -19.82 19.96 -9.53
CA ALA A 178 -18.48 19.90 -8.96
C ALA A 178 -17.83 18.52 -9.09
N LEU A 179 -18.61 17.44 -8.98
CA LEU A 179 -18.09 16.08 -9.21
C LEU A 179 -17.67 15.90 -10.66
N TYR A 180 -18.46 16.39 -11.62
CA TYR A 180 -18.10 16.37 -13.04
C TYR A 180 -16.87 17.21 -13.33
N GLU A 181 -16.77 18.40 -12.72
CA GLU A 181 -15.59 19.25 -12.84
C GLU A 181 -14.33 18.51 -12.35
N ILE A 182 -14.37 17.92 -11.15
CA ILE A 182 -13.26 17.14 -10.57
C ILE A 182 -12.89 15.97 -11.49
N GLN A 183 -13.88 15.17 -11.89
CA GLN A 183 -13.66 13.98 -12.73
C GLN A 183 -13.07 14.35 -14.11
N SER A 184 -13.34 15.56 -14.61
CA SER A 184 -12.80 16.04 -15.89
C SER A 184 -11.36 16.56 -15.80
N MET A 185 -10.79 16.70 -14.61
CA MET A 185 -9.42 17.19 -14.43
C MET A 185 -8.41 16.15 -14.90
N GLN A 186 -7.43 16.56 -15.72
CA GLN A 186 -6.38 15.68 -16.22
C GLN A 186 -5.54 15.03 -15.11
N SER A 187 -5.46 15.67 -13.93
CA SER A 187 -4.74 15.16 -12.77
C SER A 187 -5.50 14.11 -11.97
N VAL A 188 -6.80 13.94 -12.21
CA VAL A 188 -7.64 12.97 -11.51
C VAL A 188 -7.60 11.65 -12.25
N MET A 189 -6.98 10.65 -11.62
CA MET A 189 -6.89 9.29 -12.15
C MET A 189 -8.16 8.49 -11.89
N ASP A 190 -8.75 8.68 -10.70
CA ASP A 190 -9.97 8.02 -10.28
C ASP A 190 -10.75 8.89 -9.28
N LEU A 191 -12.06 8.66 -9.18
CA LEU A 191 -12.96 9.35 -8.25
C LEU A 191 -13.98 8.35 -7.71
N GLU A 192 -13.83 7.95 -6.45
CA GLU A 192 -14.79 7.11 -5.76
C GLU A 192 -15.85 7.97 -5.04
N VAL A 193 -17.11 7.65 -5.29
CA VAL A 193 -18.25 8.17 -4.53
C VAL A 193 -19.03 6.98 -3.98
N TYR A 194 -19.21 6.93 -2.66
CA TYR A 194 -19.99 5.87 -2.03
C TYR A 194 -21.39 5.81 -2.64
N PRO A 195 -21.90 4.62 -3.03
CA PRO A 195 -23.22 4.49 -3.66
C PRO A 195 -24.35 5.14 -2.84
N ASP A 196 -24.31 4.97 -1.52
CA ASP A 196 -25.31 5.55 -0.60
C ASP A 196 -25.30 7.08 -0.59
N PHE A 197 -24.24 7.73 -1.06
CA PHE A 197 -24.15 9.19 -1.17
C PHE A 197 -24.79 9.70 -2.46
N LEU A 198 -24.90 8.85 -3.49
CA LEU A 198 -25.59 9.17 -4.74
C LEU A 198 -27.11 9.15 -4.57
N GLU A 199 -27.62 8.53 -3.50
CA GLU A 199 -29.05 8.49 -3.18
C GLU A 199 -29.43 9.62 -2.18
N PRO A 200 -30.18 10.65 -2.64
CA PRO A 200 -30.62 11.75 -1.79
C PRO A 200 -31.39 11.30 -0.55
N GLY A 201 -30.96 11.74 0.63
CA GLY A 201 -31.74 11.61 1.86
C GLY A 201 -31.58 10.29 2.62
N ILE A 202 -30.70 9.38 2.17
CA ILE A 202 -30.47 8.09 2.82
C ILE A 202 -29.32 8.18 3.82
N SER A 203 -28.21 8.79 3.41
CA SER A 203 -27.00 8.83 4.21
C SER A 203 -27.11 9.83 5.37
N MET A 204 -26.98 9.32 6.59
CA MET A 204 -26.77 10.14 7.79
C MET A 204 -25.27 10.40 7.96
N LEU A 205 -24.90 11.67 7.99
CA LEU A 205 -23.54 12.11 8.26
C LEU A 205 -23.36 12.31 9.77
N GLU A 206 -22.31 11.71 10.31
CA GLU A 206 -21.83 11.87 11.67
C GLU A 206 -20.32 12.21 11.60
N PRO A 207 -19.85 13.27 12.29
CA PRO A 207 -18.44 13.64 12.34
C PRO A 207 -17.55 12.64 13.10
#